data_AF-A0A2R8BKY0-F1
#
_entry.id   AF-A0A2R8BKY0-F1
#
_cell.length_a   1.000
_cell.length_b   1.000
_cell.length_c   1.000
_cell.angle_alpha   90.00
_cell.angle_beta   90.00
_cell.angle_gamma   90.00
#
_symmetry.space_group_name_H-M   'P 1'
#
loop_
_entity.id
_entity.type
_entity.pdbx_description
1 polymer ?
#
loop_
_entity_poly.entity_id
_entity_poly.type
_entity_poly.pdbx_seq_one_letter_code
_entity_poly.pdbx_strand_id
1 'polypeptide(L)'
;MMATEISKRGMPGGEAPDCRFIEVLNDARDARPFGYRIGGIRPGPTAVVAGHSPIAQDIYERLLDLPTLPWLRGSLVLITLDALDVASIDDELIDLIGPVDRTLHLPFPSREDHDEAVRQGYWTVLKLCAQLGMISGRGVSMPS
;
A
#
# COMPACT_ATOMS: atom_id res chain seq x y z
N MET A 1 -24.11 53.99 -5.23
CA MET A 1 -24.52 52.61 -4.92
C MET A 1 -24.49 51.82 -6.21
N MET A 2 -23.44 51.04 -6.44
CA MET A 2 -23.34 50.14 -7.60
C MET A 2 -23.44 48.70 -7.10
N ALA A 3 -24.44 48.00 -7.62
CA ALA A 3 -24.55 46.56 -7.56
C ALA A 3 -23.56 45.95 -8.56
N THR A 4 -22.86 44.89 -8.18
CA THR A 4 -22.16 44.04 -9.14
C THR A 4 -22.43 42.60 -8.78
N GLU A 5 -23.11 41.93 -9.71
CA GLU A 5 -23.50 40.53 -9.69
C GLU A 5 -22.29 39.61 -9.61
N ILE A 6 -22.33 38.64 -8.70
CA ILE A 6 -21.37 37.54 -8.65
C ILE A 6 -22.05 36.35 -9.33
N SER A 7 -21.75 36.15 -10.61
CA SER A 7 -22.09 34.94 -11.34
C SER A 7 -20.81 34.36 -11.93
N LYS A 8 -20.42 33.18 -11.45
CA LYS A 8 -19.61 32.19 -12.18
C LYS A 8 -19.76 30.85 -11.46
N ARG A 9 -20.61 29.97 -12.05
CA ARG A 9 -20.24 28.67 -12.63
C ARG A 9 -19.36 27.85 -11.67
N GLY A 10 -19.82 26.77 -11.05
CA GLY A 10 -20.55 25.67 -11.68
C GLY A 10 -19.59 24.68 -12.33
N MET A 11 -19.05 23.80 -11.50
CA MET A 11 -18.53 22.43 -11.76
C MET A 11 -17.25 22.25 -12.60
N PRO A 12 -16.53 21.12 -12.47
CA PRO A 12 -16.70 20.02 -11.51
C PRO A 12 -15.52 19.97 -10.52
N GLY A 13 -15.84 19.75 -9.24
CA GLY A 13 -14.90 19.02 -8.40
C GLY A 13 -14.72 17.67 -9.06
N GLY A 14 -13.60 17.47 -9.74
CA GLY A 14 -13.14 16.13 -10.05
C GLY A 14 -13.01 15.45 -8.70
N GLU A 15 -13.98 14.60 -8.37
CA GLU A 15 -13.78 13.57 -7.36
C GLU A 15 -12.48 12.89 -7.77
N ALA A 16 -11.41 13.19 -7.04
CA ALA A 16 -10.28 12.31 -6.94
C ALA A 16 -10.88 10.91 -6.73
N PRO A 17 -10.40 9.87 -7.45
CA PRO A 17 -10.91 8.53 -7.27
C PRO A 17 -10.95 8.27 -5.77
N ASP A 18 -12.13 7.91 -5.28
CA ASP A 18 -12.45 7.76 -3.86
C ASP A 18 -11.43 6.78 -3.25
N CYS A 19 -10.30 7.31 -2.75
CA CYS A 19 -9.16 6.56 -2.20
C CYS A 19 -9.51 5.94 -0.85
N ARG A 20 -10.77 5.57 -0.63
CA ARG A 20 -11.32 5.04 0.62
C ARG A 20 -10.66 3.73 1.07
N PHE A 21 -9.88 3.13 0.17
CA PHE A 21 -9.17 1.87 0.39
C PHE A 21 -7.69 2.07 0.73
N ILE A 22 -7.14 3.28 0.59
CA ILE A 22 -5.72 3.54 0.82
C ILE A 22 -5.59 4.54 1.96
N GLU A 23 -4.95 4.11 3.05
CA GLU A 23 -4.59 4.93 4.19
C GLU A 23 -3.07 5.12 4.20
N VAL A 24 -2.61 6.36 4.37
CA VAL A 24 -1.18 6.65 4.50
C VAL A 24 -0.79 6.50 5.97
N LEU A 25 0.22 5.69 6.24
CA LEU A 25 0.73 5.48 7.58
C LEU A 25 1.86 6.49 7.85
N ASN A 26 1.70 7.29 8.90
CA ASN A 26 2.62 8.36 9.26
C ASN A 26 3.24 8.07 10.63
N ASP A 27 4.51 8.40 10.77
CA ASP A 27 5.19 8.36 12.07
C ASP A 27 4.49 9.35 13.01
N ALA A 28 4.12 8.88 14.21
CA ALA A 28 3.40 9.67 15.21
C ALA A 28 4.21 10.90 15.69
N ARG A 29 5.54 10.85 15.59
CA ARG A 29 6.44 11.90 16.10
C ARG A 29 6.59 13.06 15.13
N ASP A 30 6.85 12.74 13.87
CA ASP A 30 7.23 13.73 12.85
C ASP A 30 6.24 13.84 11.69
N ALA A 31 5.13 13.09 11.74
CA ALA A 31 4.11 13.00 10.68
C ALA A 31 4.68 12.62 9.29
N ARG A 32 5.86 11.99 9.26
CA ARG A 32 6.49 11.53 8.01
C ARG A 32 5.83 10.23 7.56
N PRO A 33 5.42 10.11 6.28
CA PRO A 33 4.86 8.87 5.77
C PRO A 33 5.94 7.78 5.77
N PHE A 34 5.65 6.65 6.39
CA PHE A 34 6.51 5.46 6.36
C PHE A 34 5.90 4.31 5.58
N GLY A 35 4.63 4.40 5.19
CA GLY A 35 3.95 3.31 4.51
C GLY A 35 2.52 3.59 4.10
N TYR A 36 1.87 2.55 3.60
CA TYR A 36 0.48 2.57 3.16
C TYR A 36 -0.26 1.36 3.69
N ARG A 37 -1.52 1.53 4.05
CA ARG A 37 -2.46 0.44 4.28
C ARG A 37 -3.47 0.43 3.15
N ILE A 38 -3.60 -0.73 2.53
CA ILE A 38 -4.62 -1.02 1.53
C ILE A 38 -5.66 -1.89 2.21
N GLY A 39 -6.86 -1.34 2.42
CA GLY A 39 -8.01 -2.03 2.97
C GLY A 39 -8.92 -2.59 1.88
N GLY A 40 -9.30 -3.86 2.03
CA GLY A 40 -10.32 -4.49 1.22
C GLY A 40 -11.74 -4.18 1.70
N ILE A 41 -12.74 -4.25 0.81
CA ILE A 41 -14.16 -4.13 1.18
C ILE A 41 -14.62 -5.31 2.06
N ARG A 42 -13.92 -6.44 1.99
CA ARG A 42 -14.31 -7.69 2.66
C ARG A 42 -13.33 -8.05 3.78
N PRO A 43 -13.82 -8.58 4.91
CA PRO A 43 -12.93 -9.11 5.93
C PRO A 43 -12.09 -10.27 5.40
N GLY A 44 -10.87 -10.36 5.91
CA GLY A 44 -9.85 -11.29 5.49
C GLY A 44 -8.56 -11.06 6.28
N PRO A 45 -7.47 -11.73 5.88
CA PRO A 45 -6.21 -11.68 6.60
C PRO A 45 -5.47 -10.36 6.40
N THR A 46 -4.59 -10.05 7.33
CA THR A 46 -3.67 -8.91 7.27
C THR A 46 -2.28 -9.38 6.86
N ALA A 47 -1.78 -8.85 5.75
CA ALA A 47 -0.41 -9.07 5.30
C ALA A 47 0.42 -7.81 5.43
N VAL A 48 1.63 -7.91 5.97
CA VAL A 48 2.62 -6.83 6.00
C VAL A 48 3.71 -7.11 4.98
N VAL A 49 4.06 -6.12 4.18
CA VAL A 49 5.19 -6.16 3.25
C VAL A 49 6.15 -5.06 3.64
N ALA A 50 7.35 -5.44 4.05
CA ALA A 50 8.39 -4.51 4.46
C ALA A 50 9.55 -4.53 3.48
N GLY A 51 10.10 -3.38 3.12
CA GLY A 51 11.25 -3.30 2.23
C GLY A 51 11.98 -1.97 2.30
N HIS A 52 13.12 -1.88 1.61
CA HIS A 52 13.93 -0.66 1.54
C HIS A 52 13.70 0.08 0.22
N SER A 53 13.75 1.40 0.31
CA SER A 53 13.82 2.34 -0.81
C SER A 53 15.12 2.14 -1.59
N PRO A 54 15.13 2.33 -2.92
CA PRO A 54 14.01 2.76 -3.78
C PRO A 54 13.07 1.62 -4.21
N ILE A 55 13.51 0.37 -4.18
CA ILE A 55 12.81 -0.75 -4.81
C ILE A 55 11.45 -1.03 -4.19
N ALA A 56 11.36 -0.99 -2.86
CA ALA A 56 10.09 -1.19 -2.16
C ALA A 56 9.05 -0.14 -2.59
N GLN A 57 9.48 1.11 -2.75
CA GLN A 57 8.61 2.21 -3.14
C GLN A 57 8.05 1.98 -4.55
N ASP A 58 8.90 1.62 -5.53
CA ASP A 58 8.45 1.34 -6.89
C ASP A 58 7.50 0.14 -6.96
N ILE A 59 7.72 -0.88 -6.12
CA ILE A 59 6.79 -2.01 -5.98
C ILE A 59 5.46 -1.53 -5.42
N TYR A 60 5.47 -0.67 -4.41
CA TYR A 60 4.26 -0.16 -3.75
C TYR A 60 3.46 0.73 -4.69
N GLU A 61 4.10 1.65 -5.42
CA GLU A 61 3.45 2.49 -6.43
C GLU A 61 2.75 1.61 -7.48
N ARG A 62 3.43 0.58 -7.98
CA ARG A 62 2.84 -0.38 -8.93
C ARG A 62 1.67 -1.17 -8.33
N LEU A 63 1.69 -1.49 -7.05
CA LEU A 63 0.58 -2.14 -6.36
C LEU A 63 -0.60 -1.18 -6.20
N LEU A 64 -0.35 0.08 -5.86
CA LEU A 64 -1.37 1.13 -5.69
C LEU A 64 -2.12 1.44 -7.00
N ASP A 65 -1.46 1.24 -8.14
CA ASP A 65 -2.06 1.38 -9.48
C ASP A 65 -3.01 0.24 -9.88
N LEU A 66 -3.15 -0.79 -9.05
CA LEU A 66 -4.02 -1.92 -9.38
C LEU A 66 -5.50 -1.51 -9.33
N PRO A 67 -6.26 -1.65 -10.44
CA PRO A 67 -7.70 -1.34 -10.44
C PRO A 67 -8.51 -2.30 -9.57
N THR A 68 -7.91 -3.43 -9.18
CA THR A 68 -8.55 -4.49 -8.39
C THR A 68 -8.34 -4.35 -6.88
N LEU A 69 -7.63 -3.33 -6.39
CA LEU A 69 -7.42 -3.12 -4.94
C LEU A 69 -8.71 -3.11 -4.11
N PRO A 70 -9.83 -2.49 -4.56
CA PRO A 70 -11.08 -2.52 -3.78
C PRO A 70 -11.61 -3.94 -3.53
N TRP A 71 -11.20 -4.91 -4.35
CA TRP A 71 -11.65 -6.31 -4.31
C TRP A 71 -10.77 -7.18 -3.43
N LEU A 72 -9.68 -6.63 -2.87
CA LEU A 72 -8.85 -7.30 -1.89
C LEU A 72 -9.71 -7.71 -0.69
N ARG A 73 -9.42 -8.87 -0.09
CA ARG A 73 -9.95 -9.27 1.21
C ARG A 73 -8.90 -9.00 2.28
N GLY A 74 -9.34 -8.47 3.42
CA GLY A 74 -8.46 -8.15 4.53
C GLY A 74 -7.67 -6.87 4.29
N SER A 75 -6.42 -6.83 4.71
CA SER A 75 -5.58 -5.64 4.59
C SER A 75 -4.16 -5.97 4.14
N LEU A 76 -3.63 -5.17 3.22
CA LEU A 76 -2.23 -5.23 2.81
C LEU A 76 -1.53 -3.96 3.30
N VAL A 77 -0.58 -4.11 4.21
CA VAL A 77 0.20 -3.03 4.80
C VAL A 77 1.59 -3.03 4.16
N LEU A 78 2.00 -1.90 3.62
CA LEU A 78 3.25 -1.68 2.91
C LEU A 78 4.11 -0.73 3.74
N ILE A 79 5.32 -1.15 4.14
CA ILE A 79 6.18 -0.41 5.07
C ILE A 79 7.57 -0.23 4.46
N THR A 80 8.01 1.02 4.37
CA THR A 80 9.38 1.36 3.99
C THR A 80 10.25 1.40 5.24
N LEU A 81 11.22 0.50 5.32
CA LEU A 81 12.09 0.34 6.49
C LEU A 81 13.03 1.53 6.71
N ASP A 82 13.38 2.28 5.67
CA ASP A 82 14.25 3.47 5.80
C ASP A 82 13.57 4.65 6.49
N ALA A 83 12.24 4.66 6.47
CA ALA A 83 11.45 5.66 7.18
C ALA A 83 11.08 5.20 8.60
N LEU A 84 11.31 3.92 8.92
CA LEU A 84 11.04 3.33 10.22
C LEU A 84 12.33 3.39 11.05
N ASP A 85 12.43 4.35 11.97
CA ASP A 85 13.54 4.36 12.91
C ASP A 85 13.40 3.19 13.90
N VAL A 86 14.51 2.60 14.35
CA VAL A 86 14.50 1.43 15.26
C VAL A 86 13.80 1.76 16.59
N ALA A 87 13.77 3.04 16.96
CA ALA A 87 13.06 3.56 18.12
C ALA A 87 11.55 3.84 17.89
N SER A 88 11.05 3.71 16.66
CA SER A 88 9.66 4.00 16.24
C SER A 88 8.78 2.74 16.09
N ILE A 89 9.34 1.54 16.29
CA ILE A 89 8.51 0.32 16.47
C ILE A 89 8.05 0.31 17.92
N ASP A 90 6.99 1.05 18.21
CA ASP A 90 6.32 1.10 19.51
C ASP A 90 4.98 0.36 19.48
N ASP A 91 4.36 0.28 20.66
CA ASP A 91 3.04 -0.34 20.82
C ASP A 91 1.97 0.37 19.97
N GLU A 92 2.13 1.67 19.66
CA GLU A 92 1.20 2.41 18.80
C GLU A 92 1.26 1.91 17.35
N LEU A 93 2.44 1.60 16.82
CA LEU A 93 2.56 0.99 15.49
C LEU A 93 1.92 -0.40 15.43
N ILE A 94 2.08 -1.19 16.49
CA ILE A 94 1.49 -2.53 16.60
C ILE A 94 -0.04 -2.43 16.66
N ASP A 95 -0.56 -1.52 17.48
CA ASP A 95 -1.99 -1.25 17.59
C ASP A 95 -2.57 -0.69 16.29
N LEU A 96 -1.81 0.16 15.59
CA LEU A 96 -2.21 0.70 14.31
C LEU A 96 -2.36 -0.43 13.29
N ILE A 97 -1.35 -1.28 13.11
CA ILE A 97 -1.32 -2.41 12.17
C ILE A 97 -2.35 -3.49 12.55
N GLY A 98 -2.54 -3.73 13.84
CA GLY A 98 -3.37 -4.80 14.36
C GLY A 98 -2.77 -6.18 14.15
N PRO A 99 -3.58 -7.25 14.26
CA PRO A 99 -3.09 -8.62 14.11
C PRO A 99 -2.60 -8.87 12.68
N VAL A 100 -1.39 -9.43 12.55
CA VAL A 100 -0.75 -9.76 11.27
C VAL A 100 -0.74 -11.26 11.07
N ASP A 101 -1.36 -11.73 9.99
CA ASP A 101 -1.34 -13.14 9.60
C ASP A 101 -0.01 -13.53 8.94
N ARG A 102 0.59 -12.60 8.19
CA ARG A 102 1.87 -12.84 7.53
C ARG A 102 2.68 -11.59 7.23
N THR A 103 3.99 -11.69 7.39
CA THR A 103 4.95 -10.66 7.00
C THR A 103 5.83 -11.17 5.85
N LEU A 104 6.07 -10.32 4.86
CA LEU A 104 7.00 -10.54 3.76
C LEU A 104 8.04 -9.43 3.76
N HIS A 105 9.32 -9.82 3.85
CA HIS A 105 10.43 -8.90 3.65
C HIS A 105 10.84 -8.96 2.18
N LEU A 106 10.80 -7.82 1.50
CA LEU A 106 11.28 -7.69 0.13
C LEU A 106 12.81 -7.80 0.12
N PRO A 107 13.38 -8.50 -0.88
CA PRO A 107 14.82 -8.62 -0.99
C PRO A 107 15.45 -7.24 -1.26
N PHE A 108 16.65 -7.03 -0.73
CA PHE A 108 17.52 -5.92 -1.09
C PHE A 108 18.48 -6.41 -2.19
N PRO A 109 18.17 -6.23 -3.49
CA PRO A 109 19.03 -6.74 -4.54
C PRO A 109 20.35 -5.97 -4.59
N SER A 110 21.41 -6.70 -4.93
CA SER A 110 22.65 -6.12 -5.42
C SER A 110 22.39 -5.38 -6.74
N ARG A 111 23.04 -4.22 -6.91
CA ARG A 111 22.87 -3.16 -7.93
C ARG A 111 22.57 -3.53 -9.40
N GLU A 112 22.63 -4.77 -9.82
CA GLU A 112 22.72 -5.13 -11.24
C GLU A 112 21.38 -5.30 -11.98
N ASP A 113 20.22 -5.34 -11.31
CA ASP A 113 18.93 -5.32 -12.04
C ASP A 113 17.74 -4.81 -11.18
N HIS A 114 17.56 -3.49 -11.15
CA HIS A 114 16.49 -2.82 -10.39
C HIS A 114 15.10 -3.20 -10.91
N ASP A 115 14.90 -3.16 -12.23
CA ASP A 115 13.60 -3.41 -12.86
C ASP A 115 13.14 -4.85 -12.65
N GLU A 116 14.06 -5.81 -12.76
CA GLU A 116 13.78 -7.21 -12.48
C GLU A 116 13.44 -7.41 -11.00
N ALA A 117 14.14 -6.76 -10.08
CA ALA A 117 13.83 -6.83 -8.65
C ALA A 117 12.45 -6.25 -8.31
N VAL A 118 12.09 -5.10 -8.90
CA VAL A 118 10.75 -4.52 -8.77
C VAL A 118 9.69 -5.49 -9.32
N ARG A 119 9.93 -6.07 -10.50
CA ARG A 119 9.01 -7.03 -11.12
C ARG A 119 8.84 -8.29 -10.26
N GLN A 120 9.93 -8.86 -9.76
CA GLN A 120 9.91 -10.05 -8.91
C GLN A 120 9.23 -9.78 -7.56
N GLY A 121 9.56 -8.65 -6.92
CA GLY A 121 8.97 -8.23 -5.66
C GLY A 121 7.46 -8.03 -5.79
N TYR A 122 7.01 -7.32 -6.83
CA TYR A 122 5.60 -7.17 -7.16
C TYR A 122 4.87 -8.52 -7.28
N TRP A 123 5.41 -9.45 -8.07
CA TRP A 123 4.78 -10.78 -8.21
C TRP A 123 4.83 -11.60 -6.92
N THR A 124 5.84 -11.42 -6.08
CA THR A 124 5.96 -12.08 -4.78
C THR A 124 4.87 -11.60 -3.83
N VAL A 125 4.60 -10.29 -3.79
CA VAL A 125 3.49 -9.73 -3.01
C VAL A 125 2.15 -10.26 -3.50
N LEU A 126 1.91 -10.28 -4.82
CA LEU A 126 0.67 -10.84 -5.36
C LEU A 126 0.49 -12.32 -5.03
N LYS A 127 1.56 -13.12 -5.09
CA LYS A 127 1.53 -14.53 -4.71
C LYS A 127 1.18 -14.69 -3.23
N LEU A 128 1.76 -13.87 -2.35
CA LEU A 128 1.39 -13.85 -0.92
C LEU A 128 -0.10 -13.57 -0.74
N CYS A 129 -0.61 -12.51 -1.37
CA CYS A 129 -2.02 -12.16 -1.31
C CYS A 129 -2.91 -13.31 -1.83
N ALA A 130 -2.51 -14.00 -2.90
CA ALA A 130 -3.24 -15.14 -3.42
C ALA A 130 -3.22 -16.34 -2.46
N GLN A 131 -2.06 -16.66 -1.86
CA GLN A 131 -1.91 -17.75 -0.89
C GLN A 131 -2.75 -17.53 0.37
N LEU A 132 -2.91 -16.27 0.80
CA LEU A 132 -3.78 -15.88 1.90
C LEU A 132 -5.25 -15.77 1.51
N GLY A 133 -5.60 -15.99 0.23
CA GLY A 133 -6.97 -15.82 -0.25
C GLY A 133 -7.46 -14.37 -0.23
N MET A 134 -6.54 -13.40 -0.19
CA MET A 134 -6.81 -11.97 -0.26
C MET A 134 -7.25 -11.56 -1.66
N ILE A 135 -6.76 -12.24 -2.69
CA ILE A 135 -7.18 -12.05 -4.08
C ILE A 135 -7.64 -13.38 -4.68
N SER A 136 -8.70 -13.34 -5.49
CA SER A 136 -9.14 -14.47 -6.30
C SER A 136 -8.16 -14.62 -7.46
N GLY A 137 -7.37 -15.69 -7.48
CA GLY A 137 -6.23 -15.93 -8.38
C GLY A 137 -6.52 -16.03 -9.88
N ARG A 138 -7.19 -15.05 -10.49
CA ARG A 138 -7.18 -14.86 -11.94
C ARG A 138 -5.79 -14.35 -12.34
N GLY A 139 -4.91 -15.25 -12.73
CA GLY A 139 -3.60 -14.92 -13.32
C GLY A 139 -2.36 -15.20 -12.46
N VAL A 140 -2.50 -15.73 -11.24
CA VAL A 140 -1.35 -16.18 -10.44
C VAL A 140 -1.13 -17.67 -10.69
N SER A 141 -0.21 -18.02 -11.57
CA SER A 141 0.20 -19.42 -11.74
C SER A 141 0.95 -19.87 -10.49
N MET A 142 0.37 -20.83 -9.76
CA MET A 142 1.04 -21.54 -8.67
C MET A 142 1.92 -22.62 -9.30
N PRO A 143 3.26 -22.59 -9.15
CA PRO A 143 4.07 -23.75 -9.48
C PRO A 143 3.67 -24.88 -8.52
N SER A 144 3.34 -26.03 -9.09
CA SER A 144 3.12 -27.30 -8.36
C SER A 144 4.45 -27.91 -7.95
#